data_AF-A0A396HGQ5-F1
#
_entry.id   AF-A0A396HGQ5-F1
#
_cell.length_a   1.000
_cell.length_b   1.000
_cell.length_c   1.000
_cell.angle_alpha   90.00
_cell.angle_beta   90.00
_cell.angle_gamma   90.00
#
_symmetry.space_group_name_H-M   'P 1'
#
loop_
_entity.id
_entity.type
_entity.pdbx_description
1 polymer ?
#
loop_
_entity_poly.entity_id
_entity_poly.type
_entity_poly.pdbx_seq_one_letter_code
_entity_poly.pdbx_strand_id
1 'polypeptide(L)' 'MLCYCRLLYMPMSYLYGKKFVGPITGLIRSLREELYNESYDQINWNKARNTVAKVRVYHL' A
#
# COMPACT_ATOMS: atom_id res chain seq x y z
N MET A 1 -7.22 21.14 -7.91
CA MET A 1 -6.39 19.95 -8.18
C MET A 1 -5.16 20.41 -8.95
N LEU A 2 -3.99 20.47 -8.29
CA LEU A 2 -2.74 20.89 -8.92
C LEU A 2 -2.37 19.87 -10.02
N CYS A 3 -1.92 20.35 -11.18
CA CYS A 3 -1.64 19.50 -12.36
C CYS A 3 -0.71 18.31 -12.03
N TYR A 4 0.20 18.47 -11.07
CA TYR A 4 1.10 17.42 -10.61
C TYR A 4 0.37 16.24 -9.92
N CYS A 5 -0.61 16.52 -9.06
CA CYS A 5 -1.39 15.48 -8.40
C CYS A 5 -2.12 14.62 -9.45
N ARG A 6 -2.72 15.25 -10.46
CA ARG A 6 -3.45 14.54 -11.51
C ARG A 6 -2.54 13.60 -12.32
N LEU A 7 -1.32 14.04 -12.63
CA LEU A 7 -0.34 13.22 -13.34
C LEU A 7 0.12 12.00 -12.54
N LEU A 8 0.17 12.08 -11.21
CA LEU A 8 0.53 10.95 -10.34
C LEU A 8 -0.64 10.00 -10.07
N TYR A 9 -1.84 10.53 -9.84
CA TYR A 9 -3.00 9.71 -9.51
C TYR A 9 -3.56 8.94 -10.72
N MET A 10 -3.42 9.45 -11.95
CA MET A 10 -3.90 8.76 -13.16
C MET A 10 -3.23 7.39 -13.41
N PRO A 11 -1.88 7.24 -13.41
CA PRO A 11 -1.26 5.92 -13.56
C PRO A 11 -1.54 5.01 -12.37
N MET A 12 -1.60 5.56 -11.15
CA MET A 12 -1.93 4.79 -9.95
C MET A 12 -3.37 4.23 -9.99
N SER A 13 -4.35 5.02 -10.43
CA SER A 13 -5.73 4.55 -10.54
C SER A 13 -5.90 3.48 -11.61
N TYR A 14 -5.17 3.58 -12.72
CA TYR A 14 -5.14 2.55 -13.76
C TYR A 14 -4.59 1.21 -13.24
N LEU A 15 -3.46 1.24 -12.53
CA LEU A 15 -2.88 0.04 -11.91
C LEU A 15 -3.79 -0.56 -10.83
N TYR A 16 -4.41 0.30 -10.02
CA TYR A 16 -5.36 -0.12 -8.99
C TYR A 16 -6.59 -0.81 -9.60
N GLY A 17 -7.16 -0.26 -10.68
CA GLY A 17 -8.28 -0.86 -11.40
C GLY A 17 -7.93 -2.21 -12.03
N LYS A 18 -6.73 -2.34 -12.60
CA LYS A 18 -6.22 -3.60 -13.16
C LYS A 18 -5.85 -4.63 -12.08
N LYS A 19 -5.75 -4.22 -10.81
CA LYS A 19 -5.22 -5.03 -9.70
C LYS A 19 -3.92 -5.74 -10.09
N PHE A 20 -3.01 -5.00 -10.72
CA PHE A 20 -1.75 -5.57 -11.18
C PHE A 20 -0.89 -6.01 -10.00
N VAL A 21 -0.50 -7.28 -9.98
CA VAL A 21 0.37 -7.89 -8.97
C VAL A 21 1.57 -8.51 -9.68
N GLY A 22 2.78 -8.14 -9.26
CA GLY A 22 4.01 -8.72 -9.78
C GLY A 22 4.23 -10.16 -9.27
N PRO A 23 5.19 -10.89 -9.85
CA PRO A 23 5.53 -12.25 -9.39
C PRO A 23 6.03 -12.22 -7.94
N ILE A 24 5.50 -13.13 -7.12
CA ILE A 24 5.94 -13.28 -5.72
C ILE A 24 7.25 -14.08 -5.71
N THR A 25 8.36 -13.37 -5.57
CA THR A 25 9.70 -13.98 -5.43
C THR A 25 10.00 -14.31 -3.97
N GLY A 26 11.02 -15.14 -3.73
CA GLY A 26 11.46 -15.47 -2.37
C GLY A 26 11.80 -14.24 -1.53
N LEU A 27 12.41 -13.21 -2.14
CA LEU A 27 12.68 -11.93 -1.50
C LEU A 27 11.41 -11.23 -1.01
N ILE A 28 10.34 -11.23 -1.82
CA ILE A 28 9.06 -10.61 -1.44
C ILE A 28 8.45 -11.33 -0.23
N ARG A 29 8.60 -12.65 -0.13
CA ARG A 29 8.14 -13.41 1.04
C ARG A 29 8.90 -13.01 2.31
N SER A 30 10.23 -12.94 2.24
CA SER A 30 11.06 -12.49 3.37
C SER A 30 10.71 -11.06 3.80
N LEU A 31 10.50 -10.15 2.84
CA LEU A 31 10.07 -8.78 3.15
C LEU A 31 8.71 -8.72 3.86
N ARG A 32 7.76 -9.60 3.52
CA ARG A 32 6.46 -9.66 4.22
C ARG A 32 6.61 -10.09 5.67
N GLU A 33 7.55 -10.96 5.99
CA GLU A 33 7.83 -11.39 7.36
C GLU A 33 8.55 -10.30 8.17
N GLU A 34 9.38 -9.49 7.51
CA GLU A 34 10.13 -8.40 8.17
C GLU A 34 9.28 -7.14 8.41
N LEU A 35 8.45 -6.73 7.43
CA LEU A 35 7.70 -5.47 7.50
C LEU A 35 6.47 -5.52 8.43
N TYR A 36 5.89 -6.69 8.64
CA TYR A 36 4.63 -6.85 9.38
C TYR A 36 4.86 -7.66 10.65
N ASN A 37 4.37 -7.14 11.79
CA ASN A 37 4.43 -7.86 13.06
C ASN A 37 3.50 -9.07 13.13
N GLU A 38 2.47 -9.12 12.27
CA GLU A 38 1.47 -10.18 12.22
C GLU A 38 1.67 -11.00 10.94
N SER A 39 1.29 -12.28 10.97
CA SER A 39 1.34 -13.14 9.78
C SER A 39 0.55 -12.51 8.63
N TYR A 40 1.17 -12.38 7.46
CA TYR A 40 0.61 -11.67 6.31
C TYR A 40 -0.82 -12.12 5.93
N ASP A 41 -1.11 -13.42 6.09
CA ASP A 41 -2.42 -14.02 5.79
C ASP A 41 -3.52 -13.65 6.80
N GLN A 42 -3.16 -13.22 8.02
CA GLN A 42 -4.10 -12.81 9.07
C GLN A 42 -4.37 -11.29 9.05
N ILE A 43 -3.64 -10.53 8.22
CA ILE A 43 -3.80 -9.08 8.16
C ILE A 43 -5.15 -8.72 7.53
N ASN A 44 -5.98 -8.00 8.29
CA ASN A 44 -7.22 -7.45 7.78
C ASN A 44 -6.95 -6.16 6.97
N TRP A 45 -6.72 -6.33 5.67
CA TRP A 45 -6.47 -5.23 4.73
C TRP A 45 -7.60 -4.19 4.68
N ASN A 46 -8.85 -4.58 4.95
CA ASN A 46 -9.97 -3.63 4.96
C ASN A 46 -9.87 -2.62 6.10
N LYS A 47 -9.41 -3.07 7.28
CA LYS A 47 -9.14 -2.22 8.44
C LYS A 47 -7.89 -1.38 8.23
N ALA A 48 -6.85 -1.96 7.62
CA ALA A 48 -5.57 -1.30 7.38
C ALA A 48 -5.66 -0.04 6.49
N ARG A 49 -6.68 0.07 5.63
CA ARG A 49 -6.87 1.24 4.72
C ARG A 49 -6.87 2.59 5.43
N ASN A 50 -7.38 2.64 6.66
CA ASN A 50 -7.49 3.87 7.44
C ASN A 50 -6.47 3.92 8.60
N THR A 51 -5.55 2.95 8.67
CA THR A 51 -4.56 2.86 9.74
C THR A 51 -3.30 3.61 9.31
N VAL A 52 -3.09 4.78 9.89
CA VAL A 52 -1.87 5.59 9.71
C VAL A 52 -1.20 5.79 11.06
N ALA A 53 0.12 5.68 11.12
CA ALA A 53 0.88 5.91 12.35
C ALA A 53 0.63 7.33 12.87
N LYS A 54 0.16 7.45 14.11
CA LYS A 54 -0.26 8.72 14.73
C LYS A 54 0.83 9.81 14.67
N VAL A 55 2.10 9.42 14.78
CA VAL A 55 3.26 10.33 14.73
C VAL A 55 3.47 10.97 13.34
N ARG A 56 2.96 10.36 12.27
CA ARG A 56 3.11 10.85 10.88
C ARG A 56 1.86 11.53 10.33
N VAL A 57 0.80 11.64 11.13
CA VAL A 57 -0.39 12.39 10.73
C VAL A 57 -0.08 13.87 10.92
N TYR A 58 0.46 14.50 9.88
CA TYR A 58 0.47 15.96 9.81
C TYR A 58 -0.96 16.40 9.49
N HIS A 59 -1.68 16.83 10.51
CA HIS A 59 -2.86 17.67 10.31
C HIS A 59 -2.34 19.04 9.89
N LEU A 60 -2.38 19.31 8.59
CA LEU A 60 -2.39 20.67 8.05
C LEU A 60 -3.71 21.34 8.43
#